data_AF-X6L7N4-F1
#
_entry.id   AF-X6L7N4-F1
#
_cell.length_a   1.000
_cell.length_b   1.000
_cell.length_c   1.000
_cell.angle_alpha   90.00
_cell.angle_beta   90.00
_cell.angle_gamma   90.00
#
_symmetry.space_group_name_H-M   'P 1'
#
loop_
_entity.id
_entity.type
_entity.pdbx_description
1 polymer ?
#
loop_
_entity_poly.entity_id
_entity_poly.type
_entity_poly.pdbx_seq_one_letter_code
_entity_poly.pdbx_strand_id
1 'polypeptide(L)'
;KKKWSDKTLESLKQILEQPSISWNLLEDVFNIIIDIPVRMDSNMYVFAQYLFCTSSFFFLLNFVDLYTIEKTSKSKPDIEAKSNVESEIKIEIEVKREKQETTEAKKSEEISDKTLQTLLIHHLKYCFLCIPCLSLLTVQGEKKPKILIDLQTFMKGSLHKLFQMVQNKTIEFCVCQFLECDNNKNNLKTLHQSLLKLKDDDNNKDTQDDLQKLLKLLEKYKEFVHLKELYVTVSVHYKFDDNTSELQQFSRFCKNWDLESFPDAQEKYLKELETLQKTKHQLEELKKVTGSWVFKKLWTICQIELKGGMMLPFQETVNKLHKNTFSNWNELKQTITKGTFQIKDIEFSELAYMFPLKTHTEIQSLTQDIETKLEKIQKFKSMQASWSKLIKATEIVEKHYKLIKATETVKKNYKWNPLLLYYSDWINFVSAFNEGKNFLTKTEASIQQLSTCYDNCASHFKEVDLECVELLDLIAKHENTLIKELATSTHFVNKNHFENTMETLNNSKDPSLQTLIGALRTVNENIRECIWN
;
A
#
# COMPACT_ATOMS: atom_id res chain seq x y z
N LYS A 1 1.81 22.22 -25.38
CA LYS A 1 1.04 22.74 -26.54
C LYS A 1 0.57 24.15 -26.22
N LYS A 2 0.76 25.15 -27.10
CA LYS A 2 0.11 26.47 -26.95
C LYS A 2 -1.33 26.37 -27.47
N LYS A 3 -2.30 26.89 -26.72
CA LYS A 3 -3.70 27.06 -27.17
C LYS A 3 -3.83 28.48 -27.73
N TRP A 4 -4.64 28.67 -28.77
CA TRP A 4 -4.94 30.00 -29.29
C TRP A 4 -5.70 30.81 -28.23
N SER A 5 -5.40 32.11 -28.11
CA SER A 5 -6.10 32.98 -27.16
C SER A 5 -7.43 33.44 -27.74
N ASP A 6 -8.44 33.64 -26.87
CA ASP A 6 -9.77 34.08 -27.32
C ASP A 6 -9.71 35.44 -28.03
N LYS A 7 -8.79 36.33 -27.60
CA LYS A 7 -8.48 37.60 -28.29
C LYS A 7 -7.97 37.38 -29.71
N THR A 8 -7.12 36.37 -29.95
CA THR A 8 -6.61 36.04 -31.29
C THR A 8 -7.72 35.50 -32.20
N LEU A 9 -8.62 34.68 -31.66
CA LEU A 9 -9.76 34.12 -32.38
C LEU A 9 -10.80 35.19 -32.71
N GLU A 10 -11.07 36.11 -31.78
CA GLU A 10 -11.99 37.23 -32.01
C GLU A 10 -11.42 38.22 -33.04
N SER A 11 -10.11 38.52 -33.01
CA SER A 11 -9.48 39.29 -34.10
C SER A 11 -9.56 38.59 -35.45
N LEU A 12 -9.39 37.26 -35.51
CA LEU A 12 -9.59 36.47 -36.74
C LEU A 12 -11.05 36.52 -37.25
N LYS A 13 -12.02 36.50 -36.33
CA LYS A 13 -13.45 36.63 -36.65
C LYS A 13 -13.78 38.03 -37.20
N GLN A 14 -13.28 39.08 -36.57
CA GLN A 14 -13.46 40.47 -37.03
C GLN A 14 -12.76 40.75 -38.38
N ILE A 15 -11.65 40.04 -38.67
CA ILE A 15 -11.00 40.01 -39.98
C ILE A 15 -11.89 39.32 -41.02
N LEU A 16 -12.46 38.15 -40.70
CA LEU A 16 -13.37 37.41 -41.58
C LEU A 16 -14.68 38.15 -41.91
N GLU A 17 -15.10 39.08 -41.04
CA GLU A 17 -16.33 39.87 -41.20
C GLU A 17 -16.11 41.17 -42.01
N GLN A 18 -14.87 41.47 -42.46
CA GLN A 18 -14.57 42.65 -43.28
C GLN A 18 -14.69 42.37 -44.80
N PRO A 19 -15.43 43.18 -45.57
CA PRO A 19 -15.67 42.96 -47.00
C PRO A 19 -14.46 43.25 -47.91
N SER A 20 -13.33 43.71 -47.35
CA SER A 20 -12.14 44.16 -48.07
C SER A 20 -11.03 43.11 -48.19
N ILE A 21 -11.15 41.96 -47.51
CA ILE A 21 -10.05 40.99 -47.40
C ILE A 21 -10.16 39.92 -48.49
N SER A 22 -9.03 39.64 -49.15
CA SER A 22 -8.95 38.61 -50.18
C SER A 22 -9.20 37.22 -49.58
N TRP A 23 -10.27 36.57 -50.00
CA TRP A 23 -10.61 35.20 -49.59
C TRP A 23 -9.49 34.20 -49.88
N ASN A 24 -8.72 34.40 -50.96
CA ASN A 24 -7.56 33.57 -51.30
C ASN A 24 -6.46 33.68 -50.22
N LEU A 25 -6.19 34.88 -49.72
CA LEU A 25 -5.18 35.11 -48.67
C LEU A 25 -5.62 34.49 -47.33
N LEU A 26 -6.92 34.54 -47.03
CA LEU A 26 -7.50 33.84 -45.88
C LEU A 26 -7.42 32.32 -46.05
N GLU A 27 -7.67 31.79 -47.26
CA GLU A 27 -7.55 30.37 -47.56
C GLU A 27 -6.09 29.90 -47.42
N ASP A 28 -5.09 30.67 -47.89
CA ASP A 28 -3.67 30.38 -47.68
C ASP A 28 -3.28 30.41 -46.19
N VAL A 29 -3.77 31.39 -45.42
CA VAL A 29 -3.54 31.46 -43.96
C VAL A 29 -4.16 30.25 -43.24
N PHE A 30 -5.37 29.82 -43.63
CA PHE A 30 -5.96 28.61 -43.08
C PHE A 30 -5.29 27.32 -43.59
N ASN A 31 -4.75 27.32 -44.81
CA ASN A 31 -3.91 26.22 -45.32
C ASN A 31 -2.57 26.10 -44.56
N ILE A 32 -2.19 27.08 -43.74
CA ILE A 32 -1.02 27.02 -42.83
C ILE A 32 -1.43 26.64 -41.40
N ILE A 33 -2.68 26.93 -40.99
CA ILE A 33 -3.15 26.76 -39.60
C ILE A 33 -3.95 25.44 -39.40
N ILE A 34 -4.72 25.03 -40.41
CA ILE A 34 -5.66 23.91 -40.35
C ILE A 34 -5.11 22.69 -41.11
N ASP A 35 -4.40 22.91 -42.22
CA ASP A 35 -3.94 21.81 -43.06
C ASP A 35 -2.86 20.95 -42.40
N ILE A 36 -3.03 19.63 -42.60
CA ILE A 36 -2.14 18.49 -42.41
C ILE A 36 -3.03 17.22 -42.39
N PRO A 37 -4.16 17.16 -41.63
CA PRO A 37 -5.06 16.00 -41.69
C PRO A 37 -6.26 16.14 -42.63
N VAL A 38 -6.82 17.33 -42.82
CA VAL A 38 -8.11 17.53 -43.53
C VAL A 38 -8.04 17.13 -45.01
N ARG A 39 -6.84 17.18 -45.62
CA ARG A 39 -6.60 16.75 -47.00
C ARG A 39 -6.19 15.27 -47.15
N MET A 40 -6.05 14.52 -46.06
CA MET A 40 -5.55 13.13 -46.07
C MET A 40 -6.67 12.09 -46.16
N ASP A 41 -7.43 12.10 -47.25
CA ASP A 41 -8.43 11.05 -47.50
C ASP A 41 -7.88 9.90 -48.37
N SER A 42 -8.25 8.67 -48.00
CA SER A 42 -8.15 7.41 -48.76
C SER A 42 -6.80 6.75 -49.15
N ASN A 43 -5.64 7.42 -49.32
CA ASN A 43 -4.57 6.80 -50.17
C ASN A 43 -3.07 6.88 -49.76
N MET A 44 -2.69 7.07 -48.49
CA MET A 44 -1.27 6.96 -48.05
C MET A 44 -1.06 6.23 -46.73
N TYR A 45 -1.28 4.91 -46.70
CA TYR A 45 -0.95 4.08 -45.53
C TYR A 45 0.57 3.88 -45.32
N VAL A 46 1.38 4.02 -46.39
CA VAL A 46 2.83 3.74 -46.39
C VAL A 46 3.66 4.85 -45.71
N PHE A 47 3.29 6.11 -45.88
CA PHE A 47 4.13 7.24 -45.42
C PHE A 47 4.09 7.45 -43.90
N ALA A 48 2.96 7.15 -43.26
CA ALA A 48 2.79 7.30 -41.81
C ALA A 48 3.68 6.35 -41.00
N GLN A 49 3.95 5.13 -41.50
CA GLN A 49 4.92 4.22 -40.88
C GLN A 49 6.36 4.75 -41.04
N TYR A 50 6.72 5.26 -42.23
CA TYR A 50 8.08 5.76 -42.47
C TYR A 50 8.43 7.00 -41.64
N LEU A 51 7.50 7.93 -41.42
CA LEU A 51 7.79 9.18 -40.70
C LEU A 51 8.01 9.03 -39.19
N PHE A 52 7.54 7.93 -38.58
CA PHE A 52 7.58 7.74 -37.12
C PHE A 52 8.59 6.69 -36.62
N CYS A 53 9.33 6.03 -37.52
CA CYS A 53 10.41 5.11 -37.15
C CYS A 53 11.78 5.78 -36.93
N THR A 54 11.92 7.10 -37.09
CA THR A 54 13.17 7.83 -36.80
C THR A 54 12.96 8.91 -35.74
N SER A 55 13.86 8.97 -34.74
CA SER A 55 13.70 9.83 -33.54
C SER A 55 14.05 11.32 -33.78
N SER A 56 14.10 11.75 -35.03
CA SER A 56 14.79 12.98 -35.45
C SER A 56 13.96 14.27 -35.32
N PHE A 57 12.65 14.16 -35.06
CA PHE A 57 11.74 15.33 -35.05
C PHE A 57 12.01 16.33 -33.90
N PHE A 58 12.82 15.95 -32.91
CA PHE A 58 13.19 16.83 -31.80
C PHE A 58 14.25 17.89 -32.16
N PHE A 59 15.02 17.70 -33.25
CA PHE A 59 16.12 18.60 -33.63
C PHE A 59 15.67 19.85 -34.39
N LEU A 60 14.59 19.77 -35.18
CA LEU A 60 14.16 20.87 -36.06
C LEU A 60 13.60 22.10 -35.32
N LEU A 61 13.07 21.92 -34.10
CA LEU A 61 12.52 23.03 -33.33
C LEU A 61 13.59 24.00 -32.80
N ASN A 62 14.81 23.53 -32.53
CA ASN A 62 15.91 24.37 -32.03
C ASN A 62 16.54 25.26 -33.12
N PHE A 63 16.21 25.07 -34.40
CA PHE A 63 16.80 25.85 -35.50
C PHE A 63 16.04 27.16 -35.81
N VAL A 64 14.84 27.35 -35.25
CA VAL A 64 13.98 28.51 -35.56
C VAL A 64 14.27 29.72 -34.67
N ASP A 65 14.60 29.50 -33.39
CA ASP A 65 14.83 30.58 -32.41
C ASP A 65 16.16 31.35 -32.63
N LEU A 66 16.99 30.95 -33.59
CA LEU A 66 18.34 31.50 -33.82
C LEU A 66 18.43 32.59 -34.92
N TYR A 67 17.33 32.94 -35.61
CA TYR A 67 17.37 33.82 -36.78
C TYR A 67 16.73 35.23 -36.62
N THR A 68 16.47 35.65 -35.38
CA THR A 68 16.01 37.02 -35.08
C THR A 68 16.75 37.65 -33.90
N ILE A 69 17.92 38.24 -34.16
CA ILE A 69 18.41 39.49 -33.53
C ILE A 69 19.63 40.04 -34.32
N GLU A 70 19.68 41.37 -34.41
CA GLU A 70 20.78 42.27 -34.82
C GLU A 70 21.66 42.00 -36.08
N LYS A 71 21.49 42.91 -37.05
CA LYS A 71 22.65 43.53 -37.72
C LYS A 71 23.13 44.72 -36.88
N THR A 72 24.42 44.80 -36.52
CA THR A 72 25.34 45.89 -36.93
C THR A 72 26.74 45.80 -36.34
N SER A 73 27.68 46.46 -37.05
CA SER A 73 29.07 46.81 -36.69
C SER A 73 30.18 45.89 -37.24
N LYS A 74 31.42 46.42 -37.25
CA LYS A 74 32.55 45.95 -38.09
C LYS A 74 33.74 45.54 -37.24
N SER A 75 34.35 44.39 -37.56
CA SER A 75 35.83 44.26 -37.66
C SER A 75 36.22 42.91 -38.30
N LYS A 76 37.51 42.79 -38.63
CA LYS A 76 38.26 41.65 -39.18
C LYS A 76 39.70 41.81 -38.63
N PRO A 77 40.61 40.80 -38.62
CA PRO A 77 40.50 39.44 -39.15
C PRO A 77 41.18 38.40 -38.19
N ASP A 78 41.72 37.20 -38.50
CA ASP A 78 41.61 36.16 -39.57
C ASP A 78 42.18 34.82 -38.97
N ILE A 79 42.51 33.81 -39.80
CA ILE A 79 43.53 32.74 -39.56
C ILE A 79 43.18 31.47 -38.71
N GLU A 80 43.21 30.32 -39.40
CA GLU A 80 43.58 28.92 -39.00
C GLU A 80 42.81 28.13 -37.90
N ALA A 81 42.73 26.78 -37.92
CA ALA A 81 42.90 25.75 -38.97
C ALA A 81 42.47 24.32 -38.52
N LYS A 82 41.93 23.49 -39.45
CA LYS A 82 41.92 22.00 -39.50
C LYS A 82 41.20 21.26 -38.32
N SER A 83 40.83 19.96 -38.38
CA SER A 83 41.02 18.88 -39.38
C SER A 83 39.83 17.90 -39.48
N ASN A 84 39.80 17.12 -40.57
CA ASN A 84 39.33 15.72 -40.79
C ASN A 84 38.86 14.92 -39.54
N VAL A 85 37.92 13.97 -39.64
CA VAL A 85 38.06 12.67 -40.36
C VAL A 85 36.74 12.11 -40.94
N GLU A 86 36.83 11.48 -42.11
CA GLU A 86 35.79 10.67 -42.77
C GLU A 86 36.00 9.16 -42.50
N SER A 87 34.93 8.35 -42.61
CA SER A 87 35.06 6.91 -42.86
C SER A 87 33.80 6.30 -43.49
N GLU A 88 33.85 5.96 -44.78
CA GLU A 88 32.83 5.16 -45.48
C GLU A 88 33.06 3.65 -45.29
N ILE A 89 32.01 2.87 -44.99
CA ILE A 89 31.78 1.48 -45.48
C ILE A 89 30.23 1.31 -45.51
N LYS A 90 29.43 1.08 -46.57
CA LYS A 90 29.43 0.30 -47.84
C LYS A 90 28.93 -1.16 -47.77
N ILE A 91 27.80 -1.39 -48.48
CA ILE A 91 27.36 -2.64 -49.15
C ILE A 91 26.78 -3.70 -48.16
N GLU A 92 25.72 -4.48 -48.46
CA GLU A 92 25.28 -5.09 -49.73
C GLU A 92 23.74 -5.18 -49.91
N ILE A 93 23.25 -5.40 -51.14
CA ILE A 93 21.84 -5.72 -51.45
C ILE A 93 21.78 -6.90 -52.44
N GLU A 94 21.37 -8.07 -51.96
CA GLU A 94 21.21 -9.28 -52.78
C GLU A 94 19.86 -9.26 -53.52
N VAL A 95 19.88 -9.06 -54.85
CA VAL A 95 18.67 -9.05 -55.68
C VAL A 95 18.47 -10.42 -56.35
N LYS A 96 17.46 -11.18 -55.90
CA LYS A 96 16.90 -12.28 -56.69
C LYS A 96 15.59 -11.86 -57.35
N ARG A 97 15.49 -12.14 -58.65
CA ARG A 97 14.51 -11.58 -59.57
C ARG A 97 14.05 -12.67 -60.53
N GLU A 98 12.85 -13.19 -60.31
CA GLU A 98 12.18 -14.06 -61.27
C GLU A 98 10.96 -13.35 -61.88
N LYS A 99 10.77 -13.57 -63.18
CA LYS A 99 9.56 -13.25 -63.94
C LYS A 99 8.67 -14.51 -63.89
N GLN A 100 7.39 -14.53 -64.25
CA GLN A 100 6.43 -13.58 -64.85
C GLN A 100 5.07 -13.89 -64.12
N GLU A 101 3.89 -13.32 -64.34
CA GLU A 101 3.28 -12.67 -65.50
C GLU A 101 2.06 -11.83 -65.02
N THR A 102 1.44 -11.03 -65.87
CA THR A 102 0.30 -10.18 -65.51
C THR A 102 -1.05 -10.89 -65.53
N THR A 103 -1.90 -10.63 -64.53
CA THR A 103 -3.36 -10.64 -64.71
C THR A 103 -4.02 -9.67 -63.74
N GLU A 104 -4.83 -8.75 -64.25
CA GLU A 104 -5.50 -7.76 -63.41
C GLU A 104 -6.68 -8.37 -62.65
N ALA A 105 -6.63 -8.34 -61.33
CA ALA A 105 -7.78 -8.56 -60.47
C ALA A 105 -7.76 -7.54 -59.33
N LYS A 106 -8.76 -6.66 -59.28
CA LYS A 106 -8.95 -5.70 -58.18
C LYS A 106 -9.31 -6.44 -56.89
N LYS A 107 -8.30 -6.84 -56.11
CA LYS A 107 -8.48 -7.01 -54.67
C LYS A 107 -8.52 -5.63 -54.04
N SER A 108 -9.68 -5.25 -53.52
CA SER A 108 -9.75 -4.23 -52.48
C SER A 108 -8.97 -4.75 -51.26
N GLU A 109 -7.96 -4.03 -50.81
CA GLU A 109 -7.30 -4.36 -49.54
C GLU A 109 -8.31 -4.16 -48.41
N GLU A 110 -8.61 -5.25 -47.71
CA GLU A 110 -9.58 -5.30 -46.62
C GLU A 110 -8.95 -4.66 -45.38
N ILE A 111 -9.22 -3.37 -45.17
CA ILE A 111 -8.66 -2.58 -44.08
C ILE A 111 -9.15 -3.15 -42.74
N SER A 112 -8.29 -3.89 -42.04
CA SER A 112 -8.64 -4.54 -40.76
C SER A 112 -9.19 -3.55 -39.73
N ASP A 113 -10.20 -3.97 -38.96
CA ASP A 113 -10.99 -3.09 -38.06
C ASP A 113 -10.14 -2.30 -37.06
N LYS A 114 -9.05 -2.91 -36.59
CA LYS A 114 -8.04 -2.28 -35.72
C LYS A 114 -7.48 -0.97 -36.30
N THR A 115 -7.37 -0.86 -37.63
CA THR A 115 -7.01 0.39 -38.33
C THR A 115 -8.15 1.40 -38.25
N LEU A 116 -9.38 0.97 -38.51
CA LEU A 116 -10.56 1.84 -38.61
C LEU A 116 -10.93 2.55 -37.30
N GLN A 117 -10.68 1.92 -36.14
CA GLN A 117 -10.85 2.55 -34.82
C GLN A 117 -9.69 3.47 -34.46
N THR A 118 -8.45 3.03 -34.70
CA THR A 118 -7.26 3.86 -34.50
C THR A 118 -7.41 5.17 -35.27
N LEU A 119 -7.86 5.08 -36.54
CA LEU A 119 -8.20 6.22 -37.38
C LEU A 119 -9.29 7.12 -36.77
N LEU A 120 -10.40 6.55 -36.25
CA LEU A 120 -11.45 7.33 -35.59
C LEU A 120 -10.94 8.07 -34.34
N ILE A 121 -10.11 7.43 -33.52
CA ILE A 121 -9.47 8.06 -32.36
C ILE A 121 -8.58 9.23 -32.81
N HIS A 122 -7.80 9.07 -33.87
CA HIS A 122 -7.02 10.17 -34.47
C HIS A 122 -7.91 11.31 -34.99
N HIS A 123 -9.01 11.00 -35.68
CA HIS A 123 -9.97 11.99 -36.20
C HIS A 123 -10.62 12.79 -35.08
N LEU A 124 -11.17 12.13 -34.06
CA LEU A 124 -11.78 12.78 -32.90
C LEU A 124 -10.76 13.63 -32.13
N LYS A 125 -9.53 13.13 -31.95
CA LYS A 125 -8.42 13.85 -31.31
C LYS A 125 -8.02 15.12 -32.08
N TYR A 126 -8.11 15.12 -33.41
CA TYR A 126 -7.95 16.33 -34.22
C TYR A 126 -9.15 17.27 -34.09
N CYS A 127 -10.38 16.77 -34.21
CA CYS A 127 -11.61 17.56 -34.00
C CYS A 127 -11.61 18.29 -32.64
N PHE A 128 -11.12 17.65 -31.57
CA PHE A 128 -11.00 18.26 -30.25
C PHE A 128 -9.92 19.36 -30.17
N LEU A 129 -8.84 19.26 -30.97
CA LEU A 129 -7.85 20.34 -31.10
C LEU A 129 -8.41 21.54 -31.88
N CYS A 130 -9.31 21.30 -32.83
CA CYS A 130 -9.98 22.32 -33.64
C CYS A 130 -11.19 22.98 -32.96
N ILE A 131 -11.56 22.59 -31.73
CA ILE A 131 -12.65 23.23 -30.95
C ILE A 131 -12.54 24.76 -30.87
N PRO A 132 -11.36 25.38 -30.67
CA PRO A 132 -11.24 26.84 -30.66
C PRO A 132 -11.59 27.50 -32.00
N CYS A 133 -11.49 26.78 -33.12
CA CYS A 133 -11.83 27.29 -34.45
C CYS A 133 -13.34 27.26 -34.75
N LEU A 134 -14.16 26.71 -33.86
CA LEU A 134 -15.62 26.58 -34.08
C LEU A 134 -16.32 27.95 -34.18
N SER A 135 -15.79 29.01 -33.58
CA SER A 135 -16.27 30.40 -33.74
C SER A 135 -15.99 30.99 -35.12
N LEU A 136 -15.04 30.42 -35.88
CA LEU A 136 -14.77 30.80 -37.27
C LEU A 136 -15.76 30.11 -38.23
N LEU A 137 -16.38 28.99 -37.80
CA LEU A 137 -17.41 28.31 -38.57
C LEU A 137 -18.76 29.05 -38.55
N THR A 138 -19.01 29.89 -37.53
CA THR A 138 -20.26 30.67 -37.37
C THR A 138 -20.30 31.96 -38.20
N VAL A 139 -19.20 32.37 -38.84
CA VAL A 139 -19.20 33.56 -39.71
C VAL A 139 -20.08 33.30 -40.93
N GLN A 140 -21.11 34.11 -41.10
CA GLN A 140 -22.01 34.08 -42.26
C GLN A 140 -21.57 35.13 -43.29
N GLY A 141 -21.52 34.73 -44.56
CA GLY A 141 -21.16 35.58 -45.70
C GLY A 141 -21.14 34.75 -46.97
N GLU A 142 -21.26 35.39 -48.14
CA GLU A 142 -21.51 34.72 -49.43
C GLU A 142 -20.38 33.76 -49.89
N LYS A 143 -19.19 33.83 -49.27
CA LYS A 143 -18.01 33.04 -49.64
C LYS A 143 -17.24 32.52 -48.42
N LYS A 144 -17.89 31.68 -47.60
CA LYS A 144 -17.21 30.96 -46.52
C LYS A 144 -15.99 30.18 -47.07
N PRO A 145 -14.77 30.32 -46.50
CA PRO A 145 -13.57 29.66 -46.99
C PRO A 145 -13.73 28.15 -47.14
N LYS A 146 -13.26 27.58 -48.25
CA LYS A 146 -13.45 26.15 -48.55
C LYS A 146 -12.91 25.26 -47.44
N ILE A 147 -11.70 25.51 -46.95
CA ILE A 147 -11.11 24.75 -45.84
C ILE A 147 -11.90 24.80 -44.52
N LEU A 148 -12.73 25.84 -44.28
CA LEU A 148 -13.66 25.86 -43.15
C LEU A 148 -14.95 25.05 -43.40
N ILE A 149 -15.35 24.88 -44.67
CA ILE A 149 -16.41 23.94 -45.08
C ILE A 149 -15.89 22.50 -44.98
N ASP A 150 -14.68 22.25 -45.47
CA ASP A 150 -14.00 20.94 -45.42
C ASP A 150 -13.80 20.51 -43.94
N LEU A 151 -13.31 21.39 -43.07
CA LEU A 151 -13.18 21.12 -41.63
C LEU A 151 -14.54 20.86 -40.96
N GLN A 152 -15.58 21.64 -41.27
CA GLN A 152 -16.93 21.41 -40.74
C GLN A 152 -17.50 20.05 -41.20
N THR A 153 -17.17 19.64 -42.43
CA THR A 153 -17.58 18.36 -43.02
C THR A 153 -16.83 17.19 -42.36
N PHE A 154 -15.51 17.31 -42.20
CA PHE A 154 -14.67 16.34 -41.49
C PHE A 154 -15.13 16.11 -40.04
N MET A 155 -15.44 17.19 -39.31
CA MET A 155 -15.98 17.11 -37.95
C MET A 155 -17.33 16.38 -37.91
N LYS A 156 -18.25 16.71 -38.83
CA LYS A 156 -19.56 16.06 -38.92
C LYS A 156 -19.44 14.58 -39.29
N GLY A 157 -18.60 14.22 -40.26
CA GLY A 157 -18.33 12.83 -40.64
C GLY A 157 -17.73 12.02 -39.49
N SER A 158 -16.79 12.60 -38.74
CA SER A 158 -16.16 11.96 -37.58
C SER A 158 -17.15 11.70 -36.44
N LEU A 159 -18.05 12.65 -36.14
CA LEU A 159 -19.14 12.43 -35.18
C LEU A 159 -20.17 11.42 -35.69
N HIS A 160 -20.53 11.48 -36.97
CA HIS A 160 -21.49 10.56 -37.57
C HIS A 160 -20.99 9.12 -37.52
N LYS A 161 -19.71 8.85 -37.86
CA LYS A 161 -19.10 7.53 -37.70
C LYS A 161 -19.15 7.03 -36.25
N LEU A 162 -18.84 7.90 -35.29
CA LEU A 162 -18.94 7.56 -33.86
C LEU A 162 -20.37 7.21 -33.43
N PHE A 163 -21.38 7.98 -33.87
CA PHE A 163 -22.78 7.70 -33.55
C PHE A 163 -23.31 6.45 -34.27
N GLN A 164 -22.93 6.21 -35.53
CA GLN A 164 -23.21 4.96 -36.25
C GLN A 164 -22.69 3.74 -35.48
N MET A 165 -21.47 3.80 -34.92
CA MET A 165 -20.94 2.70 -34.10
C MET A 165 -21.70 2.48 -32.79
N VAL A 166 -22.26 3.54 -32.20
CA VAL A 166 -23.13 3.42 -31.01
C VAL A 166 -24.48 2.80 -31.38
N GLN A 167 -25.07 3.19 -32.50
CA GLN A 167 -26.32 2.62 -33.03
C GLN A 167 -26.16 1.14 -33.42
N ASN A 168 -25.07 0.82 -34.13
CA ASN A 168 -24.76 -0.52 -34.64
C ASN A 168 -24.16 -1.45 -33.59
N LYS A 169 -24.06 -1.04 -32.31
CA LYS A 169 -23.33 -1.71 -31.22
C LYS A 169 -21.80 -1.90 -31.42
N THR A 170 -21.19 -1.48 -32.53
CA THR A 170 -19.77 -1.75 -32.86
C THR A 170 -18.72 -0.83 -32.22
N ILE A 171 -19.02 -0.17 -31.10
CA ILE A 171 -18.04 0.70 -30.40
C ILE A 171 -17.12 -0.11 -29.47
N GLU A 172 -15.83 -0.16 -29.80
CA GLU A 172 -14.80 -0.93 -29.07
C GLU A 172 -14.32 -0.27 -27.76
N PHE A 173 -13.76 -1.10 -26.86
CA PHE A 173 -13.21 -0.64 -25.57
C PHE A 173 -12.20 0.51 -25.71
N CYS A 174 -11.30 0.48 -26.70
CA CYS A 174 -10.31 1.53 -26.91
C CYS A 174 -10.93 2.91 -27.25
N VAL A 175 -12.07 2.93 -27.94
CA VAL A 175 -12.80 4.18 -28.28
C VAL A 175 -13.53 4.72 -27.04
N CYS A 176 -14.18 3.83 -26.27
CA CYS A 176 -14.79 4.18 -25.00
C CYS A 176 -13.77 4.73 -23.99
N GLN A 177 -12.59 4.10 -23.91
CA GLN A 177 -11.47 4.55 -23.08
C GLN A 177 -11.02 5.95 -23.48
N PHE A 178 -10.73 6.18 -24.77
CA PHE A 178 -10.31 7.49 -25.28
C PHE A 178 -11.32 8.60 -24.97
N LEU A 179 -12.63 8.32 -25.05
CA LEU A 179 -13.69 9.29 -24.77
C LEU A 179 -13.83 9.62 -23.28
N GLU A 180 -13.47 8.73 -22.37
CA GLU A 180 -13.48 8.97 -20.92
C GLU A 180 -12.13 9.43 -20.34
N CYS A 181 -11.06 9.45 -21.15
CA CYS A 181 -9.81 10.11 -20.80
C CYS A 181 -9.91 11.65 -20.85
N ASP A 182 -9.12 12.31 -20.02
CA ASP A 182 -8.95 13.77 -19.95
C ASP A 182 -10.30 14.53 -19.93
N ASN A 183 -10.44 15.53 -20.80
CA ASN A 183 -11.67 16.31 -20.98
C ASN A 183 -12.49 15.81 -22.19
N ASN A 184 -12.21 14.63 -22.76
CA ASN A 184 -12.73 14.23 -24.07
C ASN A 184 -14.26 14.10 -24.11
N LYS A 185 -14.89 13.59 -23.04
CA LYS A 185 -16.35 13.57 -22.89
C LYS A 185 -17.00 14.97 -22.92
N ASN A 186 -16.28 16.01 -22.47
CA ASN A 186 -16.74 17.39 -22.53
C ASN A 186 -16.40 18.06 -23.87
N ASN A 187 -15.19 17.81 -24.40
CA ASN A 187 -14.80 18.23 -25.75
C ASN A 187 -15.84 17.76 -26.79
N LEU A 188 -16.29 16.50 -26.68
CA LEU A 188 -17.35 15.92 -27.50
C LEU A 188 -18.69 16.66 -27.37
N LYS A 189 -19.14 16.96 -26.13
CA LYS A 189 -20.36 17.75 -25.89
C LYS A 189 -20.26 19.15 -26.50
N THR A 190 -19.14 19.84 -26.31
CA THR A 190 -18.90 21.18 -26.88
C THR A 190 -18.90 21.14 -28.41
N LEU A 191 -18.19 20.18 -29.01
CA LEU A 191 -18.15 19.98 -30.45
C LEU A 191 -19.55 19.72 -31.03
N HIS A 192 -20.32 18.83 -30.40
CA HIS A 192 -21.71 18.55 -30.79
C HIS A 192 -22.59 19.81 -30.68
N GLN A 193 -22.59 20.49 -29.54
CA GLN A 193 -23.39 21.70 -29.30
C GLN A 193 -23.07 22.83 -30.29
N SER A 194 -21.80 23.03 -30.63
CA SER A 194 -21.42 24.03 -31.65
C SER A 194 -21.83 23.61 -33.06
N LEU A 195 -21.78 22.31 -33.40
CA LEU A 195 -22.21 21.83 -34.72
C LEU A 195 -23.74 21.83 -34.91
N LEU A 196 -24.51 21.66 -33.82
CA LEU A 196 -25.97 21.88 -33.82
C LEU A 196 -26.31 23.35 -34.10
N LYS A 197 -25.58 24.30 -33.48
CA LYS A 197 -25.75 25.76 -33.68
C LYS A 197 -25.36 26.29 -35.07
N LEU A 198 -24.94 25.41 -35.98
CA LEU A 198 -24.41 25.74 -37.30
C LEU A 198 -25.33 25.31 -38.46
N LYS A 199 -26.63 25.08 -38.20
CA LYS A 199 -27.66 24.78 -39.21
C LYS A 199 -29.08 25.09 -38.70
N ASP A 200 -29.96 25.42 -39.66
CA ASP A 200 -31.37 25.74 -39.46
C ASP A 200 -32.35 24.56 -39.75
N ASP A 201 -31.85 23.33 -39.93
CA ASP A 201 -32.67 22.15 -40.31
C ASP A 201 -33.30 21.42 -39.11
N ASP A 202 -34.57 21.03 -39.24
CA ASP A 202 -35.38 20.34 -38.21
C ASP A 202 -34.89 18.92 -37.81
N ASN A 203 -34.01 18.28 -38.58
CA ASN A 203 -33.52 16.91 -38.33
C ASN A 203 -32.59 16.75 -37.10
N ASN A 204 -32.48 17.78 -36.24
CA ASN A 204 -31.59 17.82 -35.08
C ASN A 204 -32.02 16.93 -33.89
N LYS A 205 -33.13 16.19 -33.98
CA LYS A 205 -33.66 15.38 -32.89
C LYS A 205 -32.86 14.10 -32.65
N ASP A 206 -32.47 13.43 -33.74
CA ASP A 206 -31.85 12.09 -33.69
C ASP A 206 -30.40 12.16 -33.19
N THR A 207 -29.63 13.16 -33.64
CA THR A 207 -28.23 13.38 -33.22
C THR A 207 -28.11 13.70 -31.72
N GLN A 208 -29.07 14.45 -31.17
CA GLN A 208 -29.12 14.74 -29.74
C GLN A 208 -29.48 13.48 -28.92
N ASP A 209 -30.34 12.59 -29.43
CA ASP A 209 -30.60 11.29 -28.80
C ASP A 209 -29.38 10.36 -28.89
N ASP A 210 -28.68 10.31 -30.02
CA ASP A 210 -27.44 9.54 -30.17
C ASP A 210 -26.32 9.99 -29.22
N LEU A 211 -26.17 11.30 -28.98
CA LEU A 211 -25.28 11.78 -27.93
C LEU A 211 -25.70 11.26 -26.55
N GLN A 212 -27.01 11.20 -26.23
CA GLN A 212 -27.48 10.63 -24.97
C GLN A 212 -27.29 9.11 -24.88
N LYS A 213 -27.48 8.36 -25.97
CA LYS A 213 -27.14 6.93 -26.06
C LYS A 213 -25.66 6.71 -25.75
N LEU A 214 -24.77 7.47 -26.38
CA LEU A 214 -23.33 7.41 -26.13
C LEU A 214 -22.97 7.79 -24.69
N LEU A 215 -23.54 8.87 -24.14
CA LEU A 215 -23.23 9.28 -22.76
C LEU A 215 -23.61 8.20 -21.72
N LYS A 216 -24.74 7.51 -21.92
CA LYS A 216 -25.19 6.36 -21.11
C LYS A 216 -24.33 5.11 -21.34
N LEU A 217 -23.89 4.86 -22.57
CA LEU A 217 -22.97 3.76 -22.92
C LEU A 217 -21.61 3.95 -22.24
N LEU A 218 -21.07 5.16 -22.24
CA LEU A 218 -19.81 5.49 -21.54
C LEU A 218 -19.94 5.39 -20.02
N GLU A 219 -21.11 5.66 -19.45
CA GLU A 219 -21.40 5.49 -18.02
C GLU A 219 -21.42 4.00 -17.62
N LYS A 220 -22.09 3.15 -18.41
CA LYS A 220 -22.01 1.68 -18.31
C LYS A 220 -20.57 1.16 -18.45
N TYR A 221 -19.79 1.76 -19.35
CA TYR A 221 -18.37 1.42 -19.54
C TYR A 221 -17.55 1.72 -18.27
N LYS A 222 -17.77 2.84 -17.57
CA LYS A 222 -17.09 3.09 -16.28
C LYS A 222 -17.41 2.04 -15.22
N GLU A 223 -18.67 1.62 -15.13
CA GLU A 223 -19.05 0.59 -14.16
C GLU A 223 -18.42 -0.77 -14.50
N PHE A 224 -18.36 -1.15 -15.78
CA PHE A 224 -17.62 -2.32 -16.24
C PHE A 224 -16.12 -2.22 -15.85
N VAL A 225 -15.45 -1.11 -16.18
CA VAL A 225 -14.03 -0.89 -15.87
C VAL A 225 -13.77 -1.01 -14.36
N HIS A 226 -14.60 -0.37 -13.53
CA HIS A 226 -14.49 -0.41 -12.06
C HIS A 226 -14.67 -1.84 -11.51
N LEU A 227 -15.69 -2.57 -11.97
CA LEU A 227 -15.92 -3.97 -11.58
C LEU A 227 -14.78 -4.90 -12.01
N LYS A 228 -14.24 -4.70 -13.23
CA LYS A 228 -13.03 -5.40 -13.70
C LYS A 228 -11.85 -5.11 -12.79
N GLU A 229 -11.56 -3.83 -12.52
CA GLU A 229 -10.41 -3.44 -11.69
C GLU A 229 -10.50 -4.02 -10.28
N LEU A 230 -11.69 -3.99 -9.67
CA LEU A 230 -11.96 -4.62 -8.39
C LEU A 230 -11.68 -6.13 -8.44
N TYR A 231 -12.32 -6.85 -9.37
CA TYR A 231 -12.16 -8.29 -9.52
C TYR A 231 -10.70 -8.69 -9.76
N VAL A 232 -10.00 -8.04 -10.69
CA VAL A 232 -8.60 -8.35 -11.02
C VAL A 232 -7.67 -8.03 -9.84
N THR A 233 -7.83 -6.87 -9.20
CA THR A 233 -7.00 -6.47 -8.06
C THR A 233 -7.14 -7.47 -6.91
N VAL A 234 -8.36 -7.82 -6.54
CA VAL A 234 -8.64 -8.73 -5.42
C VAL A 234 -8.22 -10.17 -5.75
N SER A 235 -8.50 -10.66 -6.96
CA SER A 235 -8.14 -12.03 -7.38
C SER A 235 -6.63 -12.29 -7.34
N VAL A 236 -5.81 -11.33 -7.78
CA VAL A 236 -4.34 -11.43 -7.73
C VAL A 236 -3.82 -11.59 -6.30
N HIS A 237 -4.43 -10.92 -5.32
CA HIS A 237 -3.98 -10.95 -3.93
C HIS A 237 -4.50 -12.18 -3.17
N TYR A 238 -5.76 -12.57 -3.41
CA TYR A 238 -6.50 -13.50 -2.55
C TYR A 238 -6.86 -14.85 -3.18
N LYS A 239 -6.57 -15.06 -4.47
CA LYS A 239 -6.74 -16.34 -5.19
C LYS A 239 -8.07 -17.06 -4.84
N PHE A 240 -9.17 -16.51 -5.33
CA PHE A 240 -10.41 -17.26 -5.37
C PHE A 240 -10.17 -18.61 -6.06
N ASP A 241 -10.76 -19.69 -5.54
CA ASP A 241 -10.85 -20.92 -6.32
C ASP A 241 -11.80 -20.66 -7.48
N ASP A 242 -11.27 -20.60 -8.70
CA ASP A 242 -12.00 -20.32 -9.93
C ASP A 242 -12.89 -21.52 -10.35
N ASN A 243 -13.82 -21.88 -9.45
CA ASN A 243 -14.71 -23.04 -9.53
C ASN A 243 -15.79 -22.89 -10.62
N THR A 244 -15.96 -21.71 -11.21
CA THR A 244 -16.76 -21.50 -12.42
C THR A 244 -15.85 -21.20 -13.61
N SER A 245 -16.04 -21.95 -14.70
CA SER A 245 -15.35 -21.72 -15.98
C SER A 245 -15.68 -20.35 -16.58
N GLU A 246 -16.85 -19.80 -16.25
CA GLU A 246 -17.36 -18.47 -16.60
C GLU A 246 -16.42 -17.36 -16.11
N LEU A 247 -16.07 -17.34 -14.82
CA LEU A 247 -15.15 -16.33 -14.27
C LEU A 247 -13.72 -16.49 -14.80
N GLN A 248 -13.28 -17.73 -15.11
CA GLN A 248 -12.01 -17.92 -15.82
C GLN A 248 -12.04 -17.31 -17.24
N GLN A 249 -13.18 -17.39 -17.95
CA GLN A 249 -13.33 -16.76 -19.26
C GLN A 249 -13.34 -15.23 -19.14
N PHE A 250 -14.07 -14.66 -18.18
CA PHE A 250 -14.04 -13.23 -17.89
C PHE A 250 -12.63 -12.75 -17.53
N SER A 251 -11.90 -13.50 -16.69
CA SER A 251 -10.51 -13.23 -16.29
C SER A 251 -9.51 -13.28 -17.46
N ARG A 252 -9.75 -14.16 -18.46
CA ARG A 252 -8.95 -14.24 -19.70
C ARG A 252 -9.28 -13.07 -20.64
N PHE A 253 -10.56 -12.81 -20.89
CA PHE A 253 -11.04 -11.66 -21.67
C PHE A 253 -10.48 -10.33 -21.15
N CYS A 254 -10.51 -10.13 -19.83
CA CYS A 254 -10.01 -8.93 -19.16
C CYS A 254 -8.53 -8.60 -19.44
N LYS A 255 -7.76 -9.49 -20.04
CA LYS A 255 -6.35 -9.25 -20.43
C LYS A 255 -6.18 -8.72 -21.86
N ASN A 256 -7.14 -8.99 -22.76
CA ASN A 256 -7.01 -8.76 -24.21
C ASN A 256 -8.17 -7.94 -24.82
N TRP A 257 -9.04 -7.36 -23.99
CA TRP A 257 -10.34 -6.77 -24.36
C TRP A 257 -10.34 -5.54 -25.27
N ASP A 258 -9.19 -4.88 -25.55
CA ASP A 258 -9.17 -3.48 -26.02
C ASP A 258 -9.79 -3.27 -27.42
N LEU A 259 -9.91 -4.36 -28.19
CA LEU A 259 -10.48 -4.42 -29.54
C LEU A 259 -11.78 -5.24 -29.62
N GLU A 260 -12.35 -5.70 -28.50
CA GLU A 260 -13.71 -6.24 -28.51
C GLU A 260 -14.73 -5.08 -28.49
N SER A 261 -15.89 -5.32 -29.10
CA SER A 261 -17.05 -4.44 -28.98
C SER A 261 -17.49 -4.34 -27.51
N PHE A 262 -17.62 -3.13 -26.98
CA PHE A 262 -18.05 -2.93 -25.59
C PHE A 262 -19.50 -3.40 -25.36
N PRO A 263 -20.49 -3.07 -26.21
CA PRO A 263 -21.85 -3.59 -26.08
C PRO A 263 -21.91 -5.12 -26.13
N ASP A 264 -21.19 -5.77 -27.04
CA ASP A 264 -21.25 -7.22 -27.19
C ASP A 264 -20.55 -7.93 -26.02
N ALA A 265 -19.44 -7.38 -25.52
CA ALA A 265 -18.81 -7.87 -24.29
C ALA A 265 -19.68 -7.64 -23.03
N GLN A 266 -20.43 -6.53 -22.96
CA GLN A 266 -21.40 -6.30 -21.88
C GLN A 266 -22.56 -7.32 -21.91
N GLU A 267 -23.03 -7.70 -23.10
CA GLU A 267 -24.09 -8.70 -23.26
C GLU A 267 -23.58 -10.12 -22.97
N LYS A 268 -22.40 -10.46 -23.49
CA LYS A 268 -21.66 -11.73 -23.31
C LYS A 268 -21.31 -12.04 -21.85
N TYR A 269 -20.92 -11.03 -21.06
CA TYR A 269 -20.50 -11.19 -19.65
C TYR A 269 -21.51 -10.61 -18.64
N LEU A 270 -22.79 -10.49 -19.02
CA LEU A 270 -23.81 -9.87 -18.17
C LEU A 270 -23.97 -10.56 -16.81
N LYS A 271 -23.90 -11.90 -16.76
CA LYS A 271 -24.05 -12.68 -15.52
C LYS A 271 -22.89 -12.45 -14.56
N GLU A 272 -21.67 -12.38 -15.09
CA GLU A 272 -20.44 -12.11 -14.34
C GLU A 272 -20.46 -10.68 -13.82
N LEU A 273 -20.85 -9.70 -14.63
CA LEU A 273 -21.03 -8.31 -14.21
C LEU A 273 -22.09 -8.17 -13.10
N GLU A 274 -23.25 -8.81 -13.23
CA GLU A 274 -24.24 -8.87 -12.15
C GLU A 274 -23.68 -9.49 -10.86
N THR A 275 -22.88 -10.56 -10.99
CA THR A 275 -22.28 -11.27 -9.86
C THR A 275 -21.20 -10.44 -9.16
N LEU A 276 -20.41 -9.69 -9.92
CA LEU A 276 -19.45 -8.73 -9.41
C LEU A 276 -20.14 -7.51 -8.78
N GLN A 277 -21.23 -7.02 -9.37
CA GLN A 277 -22.04 -5.94 -8.78
C GLN A 277 -22.65 -6.36 -7.43
N LYS A 278 -23.13 -7.61 -7.33
CA LYS A 278 -23.64 -8.21 -6.08
C LYS A 278 -22.56 -8.46 -5.01
N THR A 279 -21.27 -8.37 -5.37
CA THR A 279 -20.13 -8.48 -4.44
C THR A 279 -19.26 -7.20 -4.39
N LYS A 280 -19.68 -6.11 -5.05
CA LYS A 280 -18.89 -4.88 -5.25
C LYS A 280 -18.38 -4.28 -3.95
N HIS A 281 -19.23 -4.18 -2.94
CA HIS A 281 -18.87 -3.65 -1.63
C HIS A 281 -17.77 -4.49 -0.97
N GLN A 282 -17.89 -5.82 -0.99
CA GLN A 282 -16.91 -6.77 -0.46
C GLN A 282 -15.57 -6.68 -1.20
N LEU A 283 -15.61 -6.52 -2.54
CA LEU A 283 -14.40 -6.31 -3.33
C LEU A 283 -13.74 -4.95 -3.06
N GLU A 284 -14.53 -3.90 -2.83
CA GLU A 284 -14.04 -2.56 -2.44
C GLU A 284 -13.43 -2.56 -1.04
N GLU A 285 -13.93 -3.36 -0.11
CA GLU A 285 -13.33 -3.54 1.22
C GLU A 285 -12.03 -4.35 1.13
N LEU A 286 -12.03 -5.47 0.38
CA LEU A 286 -10.83 -6.28 0.14
C LEU A 286 -9.72 -5.47 -0.56
N LYS A 287 -10.06 -4.59 -1.52
CA LYS A 287 -9.09 -3.72 -2.21
C LYS A 287 -8.36 -2.75 -1.26
N LYS A 288 -8.94 -2.42 -0.09
CA LYS A 288 -8.28 -1.57 0.93
C LYS A 288 -7.24 -2.31 1.77
N VAL A 289 -7.31 -3.65 1.85
CA VAL A 289 -6.45 -4.48 2.72
C VAL A 289 -5.51 -5.42 1.94
N THR A 290 -5.41 -5.27 0.61
CA THR A 290 -4.51 -6.06 -0.26
C THR A 290 -3.03 -6.02 0.14
N GLY A 291 -2.58 -4.93 0.74
CA GLY A 291 -1.20 -4.76 1.24
C GLY A 291 -0.89 -5.51 2.53
N SER A 292 -1.90 -6.00 3.27
CA SER A 292 -1.70 -6.68 4.55
C SER A 292 -1.40 -8.17 4.36
N TRP A 293 -0.23 -8.59 4.84
CA TRP A 293 0.15 -10.00 4.90
C TRP A 293 -0.67 -10.77 5.96
N VAL A 294 -0.99 -10.17 7.09
CA VAL A 294 -1.78 -10.81 8.16
C VAL A 294 -3.22 -11.03 7.72
N PHE A 295 -3.86 -10.06 7.07
CA PHE A 295 -5.20 -10.25 6.49
C PHE A 295 -5.18 -11.36 5.42
N LYS A 296 -4.15 -11.41 4.56
CA LYS A 296 -3.98 -12.47 3.56
C LYS A 296 -3.76 -13.86 4.17
N LYS A 297 -3.07 -13.94 5.31
CA LYS A 297 -2.91 -15.17 6.11
C LYS A 297 -4.24 -15.62 6.70
N LEU A 298 -5.01 -14.72 7.31
CA LEU A 298 -6.37 -15.00 7.81
C LEU A 298 -7.31 -15.46 6.68
N TRP A 299 -7.28 -14.79 5.53
CA TRP A 299 -8.06 -15.18 4.34
C TRP A 299 -7.74 -16.61 3.89
N THR A 300 -6.44 -16.96 3.86
CA THR A 300 -5.98 -18.30 3.47
C THR A 300 -6.46 -19.37 4.44
N ILE A 301 -6.47 -19.08 5.75
CA ILE A 301 -7.03 -19.98 6.78
C ILE A 301 -8.53 -20.19 6.54
N CYS A 302 -9.32 -19.13 6.42
CA CYS A 302 -10.76 -19.23 6.15
C CYS A 302 -11.08 -19.88 4.80
N GLN A 303 -10.18 -19.77 3.81
CA GLN A 303 -10.30 -20.47 2.53
C GLN A 303 -10.06 -21.98 2.68
N ILE A 304 -9.08 -22.40 3.48
CA ILE A 304 -8.83 -23.83 3.78
C ILE A 304 -10.02 -24.42 4.56
N GLU A 305 -10.54 -23.70 5.55
CA GLU A 305 -11.74 -24.09 6.31
C GLU A 305 -12.96 -24.27 5.40
N LEU A 306 -13.19 -23.34 4.46
CA LEU A 306 -14.33 -23.39 3.54
C LEU A 306 -14.23 -24.52 2.51
N LYS A 307 -13.01 -24.92 2.09
CA LYS A 307 -12.78 -26.06 1.18
C LYS A 307 -13.16 -27.42 1.78
N GLY A 308 -13.43 -27.50 3.09
CA GLY A 308 -14.00 -28.69 3.73
C GLY A 308 -15.50 -28.92 3.41
N GLY A 309 -16.17 -27.97 2.75
CA GLY A 309 -17.61 -28.04 2.41
C GLY A 309 -17.91 -28.26 0.92
N MET A 310 -19.21 -28.27 0.59
CA MET A 310 -19.71 -28.26 -0.80
C MET A 310 -19.15 -27.08 -1.60
N MET A 311 -18.97 -27.26 -2.92
CA MET A 311 -18.73 -26.13 -3.83
C MET A 311 -19.90 -25.15 -3.78
N LEU A 312 -19.61 -23.91 -3.39
CA LEU A 312 -20.58 -22.81 -3.35
C LEU A 312 -20.42 -21.90 -4.58
N PRO A 313 -21.49 -21.20 -5.00
CA PRO A 313 -21.38 -20.14 -6.01
C PRO A 313 -20.35 -19.07 -5.62
N PHE A 314 -19.73 -18.41 -6.59
CA PHE A 314 -18.72 -17.37 -6.33
C PHE A 314 -19.21 -16.28 -5.38
N GLN A 315 -20.42 -15.74 -5.58
CA GLN A 315 -21.00 -14.72 -4.70
C GLN A 315 -21.07 -15.17 -3.24
N GLU A 316 -21.47 -16.42 -3.00
CA GLU A 316 -21.59 -16.97 -1.65
C GLU A 316 -20.22 -17.28 -1.04
N THR A 317 -19.27 -17.78 -1.85
CA THR A 317 -17.88 -17.99 -1.48
C THR A 317 -17.22 -16.66 -1.05
N VAL A 318 -17.31 -15.61 -1.87
CA VAL A 318 -16.82 -14.27 -1.54
C VAL A 318 -17.46 -13.75 -0.26
N ASN A 319 -18.78 -13.85 -0.13
CA ASN A 319 -19.49 -13.32 1.04
C ASN A 319 -19.15 -14.07 2.34
N LYS A 320 -18.97 -15.39 2.31
CA LYS A 320 -18.53 -16.20 3.47
C LYS A 320 -17.08 -15.91 3.84
N LEU A 321 -16.16 -15.95 2.88
CA LEU A 321 -14.75 -15.65 3.13
C LEU A 321 -14.55 -14.21 3.63
N HIS A 322 -15.25 -13.25 3.03
CA HIS A 322 -15.26 -11.86 3.49
C HIS A 322 -15.75 -11.76 4.94
N LYS A 323 -16.94 -12.28 5.24
CA LYS A 323 -17.53 -12.21 6.59
C LYS A 323 -16.61 -12.84 7.64
N ASN A 324 -16.10 -14.04 7.38
CA ASN A 324 -15.26 -14.76 8.34
C ASN A 324 -13.90 -14.06 8.52
N THR A 325 -13.23 -13.70 7.42
CA THR A 325 -11.92 -13.02 7.49
C THR A 325 -12.03 -11.67 8.18
N PHE A 326 -13.04 -10.84 7.87
CA PHE A 326 -13.25 -9.56 8.56
C PHE A 326 -13.69 -9.72 10.02
N SER A 327 -14.38 -10.80 10.38
CA SER A 327 -14.66 -11.13 11.80
C SER A 327 -13.35 -11.37 12.54
N ASN A 328 -12.51 -12.30 12.06
CA ASN A 328 -11.26 -12.68 12.69
C ASN A 328 -10.24 -11.51 12.71
N TRP A 329 -10.24 -10.67 11.67
CA TRP A 329 -9.45 -9.44 11.58
C TRP A 329 -9.87 -8.40 12.62
N ASN A 330 -11.17 -8.21 12.82
CA ASN A 330 -11.69 -7.27 13.81
C ASN A 330 -11.52 -7.79 15.25
N GLU A 331 -11.60 -9.10 15.47
CA GLU A 331 -11.23 -9.73 16.73
C GLU A 331 -9.75 -9.51 17.04
N LEU A 332 -8.85 -9.77 16.08
CA LEU A 332 -7.41 -9.53 16.24
C LEU A 332 -7.11 -8.05 16.56
N LYS A 333 -7.79 -7.08 15.92
CA LYS A 333 -7.69 -5.65 16.28
C LYS A 333 -8.08 -5.37 17.73
N GLN A 334 -9.16 -5.98 18.22
CA GLN A 334 -9.56 -5.82 19.62
C GLN A 334 -8.53 -6.42 20.56
N THR A 335 -8.03 -7.62 20.25
CA THR A 335 -7.03 -8.34 21.04
C THR A 335 -5.72 -7.56 21.11
N ILE A 336 -5.29 -6.92 20.01
CA ILE A 336 -4.18 -5.95 19.98
C ILE A 336 -4.44 -4.76 20.89
N THR A 337 -5.59 -4.10 20.72
CA THR A 337 -5.95 -2.89 21.48
C THR A 337 -6.06 -3.16 22.99
N LYS A 338 -6.33 -4.41 23.39
CA LYS A 338 -6.39 -4.87 24.78
C LYS A 338 -5.05 -5.43 25.31
N GLY A 339 -4.03 -5.60 24.46
CA GLY A 339 -2.77 -6.26 24.81
C GLY A 339 -2.88 -7.78 25.06
N THR A 340 -4.01 -8.41 24.70
CA THR A 340 -4.36 -9.79 25.06
C THR A 340 -3.87 -10.85 24.06
N PHE A 341 -2.97 -10.50 23.13
CA PHE A 341 -2.43 -11.39 22.10
C PHE A 341 -1.14 -12.09 22.53
N GLN A 342 -0.71 -13.09 21.77
CA GLN A 342 0.44 -13.93 22.07
C GLN A 342 1.67 -13.42 21.31
N ILE A 343 2.87 -13.68 21.85
CA ILE A 343 4.16 -13.13 21.36
C ILE A 343 4.45 -13.46 19.87
N LYS A 344 3.86 -14.55 19.35
CA LYS A 344 4.09 -15.08 18.00
C LYS A 344 3.15 -14.51 16.92
N ASP A 345 2.18 -13.69 17.28
CA ASP A 345 0.99 -13.46 16.44
C ASP A 345 1.15 -12.31 15.43
N ILE A 346 2.14 -11.42 15.59
CA ILE A 346 2.17 -10.10 14.92
C ILE A 346 3.56 -9.70 14.40
N GLU A 347 3.59 -9.16 13.18
CA GLU A 347 4.69 -8.34 12.66
C GLU A 347 4.28 -6.86 12.71
N PHE A 348 5.10 -5.99 13.31
CA PHE A 348 4.72 -4.61 13.66
C PHE A 348 4.36 -3.70 12.48
N SER A 349 4.91 -3.99 11.30
CA SER A 349 4.63 -3.31 10.03
C SER A 349 3.14 -3.30 9.65
N GLU A 350 2.36 -4.28 10.13
CA GLU A 350 0.97 -4.48 9.73
C GLU A 350 -0.03 -3.56 10.47
N LEU A 351 0.38 -2.93 11.58
CA LEU A 351 -0.51 -2.10 12.42
C LEU A 351 -1.15 -0.94 11.64
N ALA A 352 -0.47 -0.39 10.63
CA ALA A 352 -1.02 0.65 9.76
C ALA A 352 -2.20 0.15 8.89
N TYR A 353 -2.15 -1.09 8.40
CA TYR A 353 -3.27 -1.71 7.68
C TYR A 353 -4.41 -2.15 8.61
N MET A 354 -4.08 -2.48 9.87
CA MET A 354 -5.08 -2.83 10.89
C MET A 354 -5.90 -1.61 11.33
N PHE A 355 -5.25 -0.45 11.49
CA PHE A 355 -5.86 0.76 12.03
C PHE A 355 -5.76 1.97 11.05
N PRO A 356 -6.34 1.90 9.84
CA PRO A 356 -6.23 2.96 8.82
C PRO A 356 -6.96 4.28 9.18
N LEU A 357 -7.69 4.31 10.30
CA LEU A 357 -8.30 5.51 10.86
C LEU A 357 -7.46 6.14 12.00
N LYS A 358 -6.38 5.47 12.43
CA LYS A 358 -5.45 6.01 13.43
C LYS A 358 -4.39 6.87 12.74
N THR A 359 -4.02 7.95 13.41
CA THR A 359 -2.86 8.78 13.03
C THR A 359 -1.55 7.99 13.15
N HIS A 360 -0.52 8.41 12.41
CA HIS A 360 0.81 7.77 12.49
C HIS A 360 1.37 7.78 13.93
N THR A 361 1.13 8.84 14.69
CA THR A 361 1.51 8.98 16.10
C THR A 361 0.76 8.03 17.03
N GLU A 362 -0.53 7.77 16.80
CA GLU A 362 -1.26 6.72 17.53
C GLU A 362 -0.76 5.31 17.20
N ILE A 363 -0.41 5.05 15.94
CA ILE A 363 0.16 3.75 15.52
C ILE A 363 1.55 3.57 16.17
N GLN A 364 2.39 4.60 16.15
CA GLN A 364 3.71 4.58 16.80
C GLN A 364 3.60 4.38 18.31
N SER A 365 2.65 5.05 18.98
CA SER A 365 2.38 4.87 20.40
C SER A 365 1.93 3.43 20.74
N LEU A 366 1.06 2.85 19.91
CA LEU A 366 0.64 1.45 20.04
C LEU A 366 1.81 0.47 19.83
N THR A 367 2.67 0.71 18.83
CA THR A 367 3.89 -0.08 18.62
C THR A 367 4.79 -0.03 19.85
N GLN A 368 5.07 1.18 20.37
CA GLN A 368 5.97 1.38 21.52
C GLN A 368 5.43 0.76 22.82
N ASP A 369 4.11 0.79 23.05
CA ASP A 369 3.47 0.09 24.18
C ASP A 369 3.71 -1.43 24.11
N ILE A 370 3.57 -2.02 22.93
CA ILE A 370 3.78 -3.46 22.72
C ILE A 370 5.27 -3.82 22.83
N GLU A 371 6.16 -3.04 22.22
CA GLU A 371 7.62 -3.23 22.31
C GLU A 371 8.09 -3.19 23.77
N THR A 372 7.63 -2.20 24.55
CA THR A 372 7.90 -2.08 25.99
C THR A 372 7.45 -3.33 26.75
N LYS A 373 6.27 -3.88 26.43
CA LYS A 373 5.77 -5.11 27.06
C LYS A 373 6.57 -6.35 26.65
N LEU A 374 7.02 -6.45 25.39
CA LEU A 374 7.92 -7.52 24.96
C LEU A 374 9.29 -7.45 25.65
N GLU A 375 9.85 -6.25 25.84
CA GLU A 375 11.10 -6.05 26.59
C GLU A 375 10.96 -6.53 28.04
N LYS A 376 9.88 -6.18 28.73
CA LYS A 376 9.55 -6.68 30.08
C LYS A 376 9.48 -8.21 30.13
N ILE A 377 8.90 -8.85 29.10
CA ILE A 377 8.83 -10.32 29.02
C ILE A 377 10.22 -10.94 28.79
N GLN A 378 11.11 -10.28 28.03
CA GLN A 378 12.50 -10.72 27.90
C GLN A 378 13.25 -10.61 29.24
N LYS A 379 13.06 -9.51 29.99
CA LYS A 379 13.64 -9.32 31.33
C LYS A 379 13.08 -10.33 32.35
N PHE A 380 11.79 -10.66 32.30
CA PHE A 380 11.22 -11.73 33.14
C PHE A 380 11.88 -13.09 32.88
N LYS A 381 12.20 -13.39 31.61
CA LYS A 381 12.90 -14.64 31.24
C LYS A 381 14.35 -14.69 31.72
N SER A 382 15.11 -13.59 31.62
CA SER A 382 16.49 -13.55 32.14
C SER A 382 16.53 -13.61 33.67
N MET A 383 15.64 -12.87 34.35
CA MET A 383 15.54 -12.83 35.81
C MET A 383 15.04 -14.15 36.43
N GLN A 384 14.43 -15.05 35.65
CA GLN A 384 13.82 -16.29 36.13
C GLN A 384 14.78 -17.18 36.96
N ALA A 385 16.06 -17.20 36.61
CA ALA A 385 17.08 -17.96 37.35
C ALA A 385 17.39 -17.32 38.71
N SER A 386 17.72 -16.02 38.73
CA SER A 386 18.09 -15.28 39.94
C SER A 386 16.94 -15.21 40.94
N TRP A 387 15.71 -14.93 40.49
CA TRP A 387 14.52 -14.95 41.35
C TRP A 387 14.19 -16.36 41.87
N SER A 388 14.42 -17.44 41.09
CA SER A 388 14.28 -18.81 41.61
C SER A 388 15.30 -19.13 42.72
N LYS A 389 16.53 -18.62 42.61
CA LYS A 389 17.56 -18.75 43.67
C LYS A 389 17.19 -17.96 44.92
N LEU A 390 16.69 -16.73 44.74
CA LEU A 390 16.22 -15.88 45.84
C LEU A 390 15.13 -16.58 46.66
N ILE A 391 14.12 -17.14 46.00
CA ILE A 391 13.04 -17.89 46.66
C ILE A 391 13.59 -19.08 47.44
N LYS A 392 14.42 -19.92 46.80
CA LYS A 392 15.01 -21.10 47.45
C LYS A 392 15.88 -20.74 48.67
N ALA A 393 16.67 -19.67 48.60
CA ALA A 393 17.51 -19.23 49.71
C ALA A 393 16.67 -18.74 50.90
N THR A 394 15.62 -17.94 50.63
CA THR A 394 14.67 -17.49 51.66
C THR A 394 13.93 -18.67 52.29
N GLU A 395 13.46 -19.64 51.50
CA GLU A 395 12.82 -20.87 52.01
C GLU A 395 13.76 -21.69 52.91
N ILE A 396 15.05 -21.79 52.56
CA ILE A 396 16.07 -22.48 53.37
C ILE A 396 16.30 -21.78 54.72
N VAL A 397 16.43 -20.45 54.71
CA VAL A 397 16.59 -19.65 55.93
C VAL A 397 15.33 -19.74 56.81
N GLU A 398 14.14 -19.59 56.22
CA GLU A 398 12.87 -19.63 56.93
C GLU A 398 12.58 -21.02 57.53
N LYS A 399 12.91 -22.11 56.80
CA LYS A 399 12.84 -23.49 57.27
C LYS A 399 13.64 -23.70 58.56
N HIS A 400 14.89 -23.23 58.58
CA HIS A 400 15.75 -23.36 59.77
C HIS A 400 15.31 -22.41 60.88
N TYR A 401 14.81 -21.21 60.58
CA TYR A 401 14.27 -20.27 61.56
C TYR A 401 12.98 -20.78 62.24
N LYS A 402 12.05 -21.35 61.47
CA LYS A 402 10.81 -21.97 61.98
C LYS A 402 11.09 -23.11 62.97
N LEU A 403 12.16 -23.88 62.78
CA LEU A 403 12.60 -24.91 63.72
C LEU A 403 13.01 -24.32 65.09
N ILE A 404 13.73 -23.19 65.11
CA ILE A 404 14.12 -22.49 66.36
C ILE A 404 12.85 -22.03 67.09
N LYS A 405 11.98 -21.27 66.42
CA LYS A 405 10.75 -20.75 67.03
C LYS A 405 9.82 -21.88 67.48
N ALA A 406 9.78 -23.03 66.80
CA ALA A 406 9.05 -24.21 67.28
C ALA A 406 9.62 -24.75 68.60
N THR A 407 10.95 -24.79 68.77
CA THR A 407 11.58 -25.21 70.04
C THR A 407 11.47 -24.16 71.16
N GLU A 408 11.46 -22.86 70.84
CA GLU A 408 11.31 -21.78 71.83
C GLU A 408 9.86 -21.47 72.22
N THR A 409 8.88 -21.75 71.36
CA THR A 409 7.45 -21.50 71.64
C THR A 409 6.91 -22.35 72.80
N VAL A 410 7.64 -23.40 73.20
CA VAL A 410 7.41 -24.13 74.46
C VAL A 410 7.60 -23.24 75.71
N LYS A 411 8.18 -22.01 75.58
CA LYS A 411 8.56 -21.17 76.73
C LYS A 411 8.10 -19.71 76.76
N LYS A 412 7.52 -19.09 75.71
CA LYS A 412 6.86 -17.77 75.84
C LYS A 412 5.94 -17.36 74.69
N ASN A 413 4.77 -16.82 75.04
CA ASN A 413 3.87 -16.12 74.11
C ASN A 413 4.42 -14.73 73.77
N TYR A 414 4.67 -14.44 72.50
CA TYR A 414 4.85 -13.08 71.98
C TYR A 414 3.96 -12.84 70.76
N LYS A 415 3.26 -11.70 70.73
CA LYS A 415 2.47 -11.26 69.58
C LYS A 415 3.41 -10.80 68.46
N TRP A 416 3.26 -11.40 67.27
CA TRP A 416 3.89 -10.91 66.05
C TRP A 416 3.15 -9.68 65.51
N ASN A 417 3.79 -8.51 65.54
CA ASN A 417 3.59 -7.39 64.60
C ASN A 417 4.74 -6.40 64.81
N PRO A 418 5.53 -6.01 63.78
CA PRO A 418 4.99 -5.31 62.60
C PRO A 418 5.31 -5.94 61.23
N LEU A 419 5.98 -7.10 61.19
CA LEU A 419 6.51 -7.75 59.97
C LEU A 419 5.48 -8.14 58.87
N LEU A 420 4.18 -7.93 59.08
CA LEU A 420 3.14 -8.32 58.12
C LEU A 420 3.26 -7.65 56.75
N LEU A 421 3.80 -6.42 56.66
CA LEU A 421 4.01 -5.73 55.38
C LEU A 421 5.06 -6.43 54.51
N TYR A 422 6.28 -6.63 55.02
CA TYR A 422 7.34 -7.36 54.32
C TYR A 422 6.93 -8.79 53.95
N TYR A 423 6.17 -9.47 54.82
CA TYR A 423 5.64 -10.80 54.51
C TYR A 423 4.59 -10.77 53.39
N SER A 424 3.79 -9.71 53.29
CA SER A 424 2.84 -9.52 52.18
C SER A 424 3.55 -9.23 50.85
N ASP A 425 4.59 -8.39 50.84
CA ASP A 425 5.40 -8.11 49.64
C ASP A 425 6.13 -9.36 49.14
N TRP A 426 6.67 -10.18 50.06
CA TRP A 426 7.26 -11.47 49.71
C TRP A 426 6.24 -12.44 49.11
N ILE A 427 5.04 -12.55 49.70
CA ILE A 427 3.95 -13.38 49.14
C ILE A 427 3.52 -12.88 47.76
N ASN A 428 3.39 -11.55 47.57
CA ASN A 428 3.00 -10.95 46.30
C ASN A 428 4.04 -11.24 45.21
N PHE A 429 5.32 -11.07 45.51
CA PHE A 429 6.44 -11.45 44.63
C PHE A 429 6.42 -12.94 44.28
N VAL A 430 6.37 -13.85 45.26
CA VAL A 430 6.37 -15.31 45.03
C VAL A 430 5.12 -15.73 44.23
N SER A 431 3.97 -15.11 44.46
CA SER A 431 2.73 -15.35 43.73
C SER A 431 2.87 -14.92 42.27
N ALA A 432 3.21 -13.65 42.01
CA ALA A 432 3.37 -13.10 40.67
C ALA A 432 4.46 -13.81 39.86
N PHE A 433 5.54 -14.23 40.52
CA PHE A 433 6.62 -15.00 39.89
C PHE A 433 6.14 -16.39 39.45
N ASN A 434 5.44 -17.13 40.31
CA ASN A 434 4.92 -18.45 39.95
C ASN A 434 3.78 -18.35 38.92
N GLU A 435 2.95 -17.31 38.98
CA GLU A 435 1.95 -17.02 37.94
C GLU A 435 2.62 -16.76 36.59
N GLY A 436 3.64 -15.88 36.54
CA GLY A 436 4.42 -15.60 35.33
C GLY A 436 5.14 -16.84 34.77
N LYS A 437 5.67 -17.72 35.64
CA LYS A 437 6.23 -19.02 35.23
C LYS A 437 5.16 -19.93 34.60
N ASN A 438 3.97 -19.99 35.18
CA ASN A 438 2.83 -20.75 34.65
C ASN A 438 2.25 -20.15 33.37
N PHE A 439 2.41 -18.85 33.13
CA PHE A 439 2.10 -18.22 31.86
C PHE A 439 3.16 -18.52 30.80
N LEU A 440 4.46 -18.49 31.13
CA LEU A 440 5.53 -18.84 30.17
C LEU A 440 5.46 -20.27 29.63
N THR A 441 4.87 -21.21 30.38
CA THR A 441 4.66 -22.61 29.93
C THR A 441 3.35 -22.80 29.16
N LYS A 442 2.45 -21.82 29.14
CA LYS A 442 1.18 -21.87 28.39
C LYS A 442 1.33 -21.17 27.05
N THR A 443 1.07 -21.91 25.98
CA THR A 443 1.06 -21.41 24.59
C THR A 443 0.12 -20.21 24.36
N GLU A 444 -0.85 -20.01 25.25
CA GLU A 444 -1.96 -19.06 25.13
C GLU A 444 -1.82 -17.80 26.00
N ALA A 445 -0.75 -17.68 26.81
CA ALA A 445 -0.59 -16.53 27.70
C ALA A 445 -0.42 -15.21 26.93
N SER A 446 -1.13 -14.17 27.37
CA SER A 446 -1.05 -12.86 26.72
C SER A 446 0.17 -12.06 27.14
N ILE A 447 0.61 -11.16 26.24
CA ILE A 447 1.67 -10.19 26.50
C ILE A 447 1.34 -9.30 27.70
N GLN A 448 0.08 -8.84 27.84
CA GLN A 448 -0.31 -8.01 28.97
C GLN A 448 -0.19 -8.74 30.32
N GLN A 449 -0.59 -10.01 30.40
CA GLN A 449 -0.43 -10.82 31.62
C GLN A 449 1.03 -10.99 32.01
N LEU A 450 1.88 -11.41 31.07
CA LEU A 450 3.31 -11.62 31.33
C LEU A 450 4.04 -10.31 31.67
N SER A 451 3.67 -9.17 31.05
CA SER A 451 4.17 -7.85 31.44
C SER A 451 3.75 -7.49 32.86
N THR A 452 2.51 -7.74 33.26
CA THR A 452 2.04 -7.47 34.62
C THR A 452 2.74 -8.35 35.65
N CYS A 453 3.02 -9.63 35.34
CA CYS A 453 3.84 -10.49 36.21
C CYS A 453 5.27 -9.93 36.36
N TYR A 454 5.88 -9.38 35.30
CA TYR A 454 7.17 -8.69 35.41
C TYR A 454 7.09 -7.45 36.29
N ASP A 455 6.13 -6.55 36.03
CA ASP A 455 5.98 -5.30 36.77
C ASP A 455 5.73 -5.56 38.27
N ASN A 456 4.93 -6.58 38.60
CA ASN A 456 4.68 -7.03 39.98
C ASN A 456 5.90 -7.71 40.64
N CYS A 457 6.81 -8.32 39.88
CA CYS A 457 8.05 -8.85 40.45
C CYS A 457 9.08 -7.74 40.67
N ALA A 458 9.26 -6.87 39.68
CA ALA A 458 10.25 -5.80 39.66
C ALA A 458 9.91 -4.63 40.60
N SER A 459 8.64 -4.45 40.98
CA SER A 459 8.23 -3.50 42.03
C SER A 459 8.78 -3.87 43.42
N HIS A 460 8.84 -5.17 43.72
CA HIS A 460 9.41 -5.69 44.97
C HIS A 460 10.92 -5.94 44.86
N PHE A 461 11.39 -6.55 43.77
CA PHE A 461 12.80 -6.93 43.55
C PHE A 461 13.23 -6.69 42.09
N LYS A 462 13.65 -5.45 41.78
CA LYS A 462 14.00 -4.98 40.41
C LYS A 462 14.92 -5.93 39.63
N GLU A 463 16.19 -5.96 40.03
CA GLU A 463 17.27 -6.77 39.46
C GLU A 463 18.07 -7.36 40.64
N VAL A 464 18.72 -8.49 40.41
CA VAL A 464 19.48 -9.23 41.44
C VAL A 464 20.89 -9.38 40.90
N ASP A 465 21.81 -8.56 41.43
CA ASP A 465 23.19 -8.47 40.96
C ASP A 465 23.94 -9.80 41.03
N LEU A 466 25.00 -9.93 40.23
CA LEU A 466 25.82 -11.15 40.15
C LEU A 466 26.37 -11.56 41.53
N GLU A 467 26.83 -10.59 42.33
CA GLU A 467 27.33 -10.81 43.70
C GLU A 467 26.22 -11.37 44.63
N CYS A 468 24.99 -10.88 44.48
CA CYS A 468 23.82 -11.41 45.17
C CYS A 468 23.50 -12.84 44.70
N VAL A 469 23.62 -13.14 43.41
CA VAL A 469 23.41 -14.50 42.87
C VAL A 469 24.42 -15.51 43.45
N GLU A 470 25.69 -15.12 43.60
CA GLU A 470 26.71 -15.97 44.25
C GLU A 470 26.39 -16.21 45.73
N LEU A 471 25.99 -15.18 46.48
CA LEU A 471 25.56 -15.32 47.87
C LEU A 471 24.36 -16.28 48.03
N LEU A 472 23.38 -16.19 47.13
CA LEU A 472 22.20 -17.06 47.12
C LEU A 472 22.56 -18.52 46.82
N ASP A 473 23.52 -18.77 45.92
CA ASP A 473 24.07 -20.11 45.68
C ASP A 473 24.85 -20.64 46.88
N LEU A 474 25.61 -19.79 47.59
CA LEU A 474 26.31 -20.19 48.81
C LEU A 474 25.34 -20.57 49.93
N ILE A 475 24.27 -19.81 50.14
CA ILE A 475 23.19 -20.15 51.09
C ILE A 475 22.57 -21.51 50.71
N ALA A 476 22.23 -21.71 49.43
CA ALA A 476 21.62 -22.95 48.96
C ALA A 476 22.55 -24.17 49.01
N LYS A 477 23.88 -23.95 48.87
CA LYS A 477 24.92 -24.99 48.95
C LYS A 477 25.26 -25.39 50.38
N HIS A 478 25.21 -24.44 51.32
CA HIS A 478 25.62 -24.63 52.71
C HIS A 478 24.47 -24.73 53.72
N GLU A 479 23.23 -24.94 53.25
CA GLU A 479 22.01 -25.19 54.03
C GLU A 479 22.26 -26.00 55.31
N ASN A 480 22.68 -27.26 55.18
CA ASN A 480 22.76 -28.20 56.30
C ASN A 480 24.03 -28.06 57.15
N THR A 481 24.93 -27.13 56.80
CA THR A 481 26.15 -26.80 57.54
C THR A 481 26.06 -25.36 58.05
N LEU A 482 26.64 -24.40 57.34
CA LEU A 482 26.72 -22.99 57.75
C LEU A 482 25.37 -22.38 58.11
N ILE A 483 24.34 -22.53 57.27
CA ILE A 483 23.06 -21.85 57.48
C ILE A 483 22.31 -22.44 58.67
N LYS A 484 22.29 -23.78 58.78
CA LYS A 484 21.78 -24.49 59.95
C LYS A 484 22.54 -24.13 61.23
N GLU A 485 23.87 -24.01 61.18
CA GLU A 485 24.69 -23.63 62.36
C GLU A 485 24.46 -22.17 62.78
N LEU A 486 24.47 -21.21 61.85
CA LEU A 486 24.12 -19.82 62.13
C LEU A 486 22.72 -19.72 62.76
N ALA A 487 21.76 -20.50 62.25
CA ALA A 487 20.40 -20.54 62.75
C ALA A 487 20.23 -21.29 64.08
N THR A 488 21.03 -22.31 64.42
CA THR A 488 20.77 -23.17 65.60
C THR A 488 21.82 -23.10 66.71
N SER A 489 22.98 -22.47 66.45
CA SER A 489 24.03 -22.30 67.45
C SER A 489 23.67 -21.21 68.46
N THR A 490 23.74 -21.55 69.75
CA THR A 490 23.54 -20.59 70.87
C THR A 490 24.51 -19.41 70.79
N HIS A 491 25.70 -19.59 70.23
CA HIS A 491 26.68 -18.53 70.03
C HIS A 491 26.24 -17.47 69.02
N PHE A 492 25.36 -17.80 68.06
CA PHE A 492 24.83 -16.83 67.11
C PHE A 492 23.42 -16.35 67.51
N VAL A 493 22.53 -17.26 67.94
CA VAL A 493 21.12 -16.96 68.25
C VAL A 493 20.94 -16.11 69.52
N ASN A 494 21.79 -16.26 70.54
CA ASN A 494 21.70 -15.47 71.78
C ASN A 494 22.72 -14.31 71.75
N LYS A 495 22.24 -13.05 71.85
CA LYS A 495 23.09 -11.85 71.72
C LYS A 495 24.20 -11.79 72.77
N ASN A 496 23.93 -12.23 74.00
CA ASN A 496 24.92 -12.21 75.07
C ASN A 496 25.98 -13.29 74.88
N HIS A 497 25.61 -14.49 74.40
CA HIS A 497 26.60 -15.50 74.02
C HIS A 497 27.43 -15.08 72.81
N PHE A 498 26.83 -14.39 71.83
CA PHE A 498 27.56 -13.84 70.69
C PHE A 498 28.61 -12.82 71.13
N GLU A 499 28.22 -11.75 71.85
CA GLU A 499 29.17 -10.72 72.26
C GLU A 499 30.24 -11.25 73.22
N ASN A 500 29.90 -12.12 74.18
CA ASN A 500 30.90 -12.75 75.04
C ASN A 500 31.91 -13.59 74.23
N THR A 501 31.46 -14.24 73.15
CA THR A 501 32.34 -14.99 72.23
C THR A 501 33.21 -14.04 71.43
N MET A 502 32.64 -12.97 70.87
CA MET A 502 33.38 -11.95 70.12
C MET A 502 34.39 -11.22 70.99
N GLU A 503 34.05 -10.84 72.22
CA GLU A 503 34.95 -10.23 73.21
C GLU A 503 36.10 -11.17 73.59
N THR A 504 35.82 -12.46 73.81
CA THR A 504 36.86 -13.47 74.07
C THR A 504 37.84 -13.55 72.89
N LEU A 505 37.35 -13.53 71.64
CA LEU A 505 38.18 -13.50 70.44
C LEU A 505 38.90 -12.15 70.26
N ASN A 506 38.29 -11.03 70.69
CA ASN A 506 38.84 -9.68 70.61
C ASN A 506 40.12 -9.51 71.45
N ASN A 507 40.33 -10.37 72.44
CA ASN A 507 41.54 -10.43 73.26
C ASN A 507 42.72 -11.15 72.54
N SER A 508 42.48 -11.75 71.36
CA SER A 508 43.55 -12.25 70.50
C SER A 508 44.33 -11.12 69.85
N LYS A 509 45.66 -11.20 69.89
CA LYS A 509 46.56 -10.22 69.26
C LYS A 509 46.78 -10.44 67.75
N ASP A 510 46.08 -11.39 67.14
CA ASP A 510 46.18 -11.70 65.71
C ASP A 510 45.35 -10.70 64.86
N PRO A 511 45.97 -9.91 63.97
CA PRO A 511 45.24 -8.96 63.12
C PRO A 511 44.22 -9.60 62.19
N SER A 512 44.43 -10.85 61.75
CA SER A 512 43.50 -11.55 60.85
C SER A 512 42.20 -11.92 61.57
N LEU A 513 42.29 -12.29 62.85
CA LEU A 513 41.12 -12.52 63.70
C LEU A 513 40.37 -11.22 63.99
N GLN A 514 41.05 -10.09 64.18
CA GLN A 514 40.38 -8.79 64.39
C GLN A 514 39.50 -8.38 63.20
N THR A 515 39.99 -8.55 61.96
CA THR A 515 39.19 -8.33 60.74
C THR A 515 37.99 -9.27 60.67
N LEU A 516 38.18 -10.56 61.00
CA LEU A 516 37.11 -11.56 61.03
C LEU A 516 36.04 -11.25 62.10
N ILE A 517 36.44 -10.81 63.29
CA ILE A 517 35.52 -10.44 64.39
C ILE A 517 34.68 -9.21 63.98
N GLY A 518 35.29 -8.22 63.33
CA GLY A 518 34.57 -7.07 62.79
C GLY A 518 33.50 -7.49 61.77
N ALA A 519 33.88 -8.31 60.79
CA ALA A 519 32.94 -8.85 59.79
C ALA A 519 31.84 -9.71 60.44
N LEU A 520 32.16 -10.58 61.40
CA LEU A 520 31.19 -11.42 62.10
C LEU A 520 30.19 -10.59 62.91
N ARG A 521 30.61 -9.50 63.57
CA ARG A 521 29.70 -8.57 64.25
C ARG A 521 28.70 -7.96 63.26
N THR A 522 29.17 -7.35 62.17
CA THR A 522 28.30 -6.76 61.15
C THR A 522 27.36 -7.80 60.51
N VAL A 523 27.85 -9.00 60.21
CA VAL A 523 27.02 -10.08 59.65
C VAL A 523 25.95 -10.55 60.64
N ASN A 524 26.30 -10.76 61.91
CA ASN A 524 25.33 -11.16 62.94
C ASN A 524 24.33 -10.05 63.27
N GLU A 525 24.74 -8.78 63.23
CA GLU A 525 23.83 -7.63 63.42
C GLU A 525 22.84 -7.51 62.26
N ASN A 526 23.31 -7.56 61.01
CA ASN A 526 22.45 -7.56 59.81
C ASN A 526 21.51 -8.77 59.77
N ILE A 527 21.98 -9.98 60.09
CA ILE A 527 21.13 -11.18 60.17
C ILE A 527 20.08 -11.02 61.29
N ARG A 528 20.44 -10.39 62.42
CA ARG A 528 19.47 -10.11 63.49
C ARG A 528 18.40 -9.13 63.07
N GLU A 529 18.79 -8.01 62.47
CA GLU A 529 17.86 -6.95 62.07
C GLU A 529 16.96 -7.36 60.89
N CYS A 530 17.51 -8.06 59.89
CA CYS A 530 16.78 -8.39 58.67
C CYS A 530 16.13 -9.78 58.63
N ILE A 531 16.47 -10.69 59.55
CA ILE A 531 16.02 -12.10 59.49
C ILE A 531 15.46 -12.64 60.82
N TRP A 532 16.02 -12.27 61.98
CA TRP A 532 15.65 -12.93 63.25
C TRP A 532 14.72 -12.16 64.18
N ASN A 533 14.72 -10.82 64.17
CA ASN A 533 13.88 -9.97 65.01
C ASN A 533 12.53 -9.67 64.33
#